data_AF-A0A5E4D7P4-F1
#
_entry.id   AF-A0A5E4D7P4-F1
#
_cell.length_a   1.000
_cell.length_b   1.000
_cell.length_c   1.000
_cell.angle_alpha   90.00
_cell.angle_beta   90.00
_cell.angle_gamma   90.00
#
_symmetry.space_group_name_H-M   'P 1'
#
loop_
_entity.id
_entity.type
_entity.pdbx_description
1 polymer ?
#
loop_
_entity_poly.entity_id
_entity_poly.type
_entity_poly.pdbx_seq_one_letter_code
_entity_poly.pdbx_strand_id
1 'polypeptide(L)' 'MATIQHLEGRWHLVDYKGFDGYTNELREGLTMRKMGAMAKSECIITLENQKFI' A
#
# COMPACT_ATOMS: atom_id res chain seq x y z
N MET A 1 14.24 4.15 -19.10
CA MET A 1 14.55 3.39 -17.88
C MET A 1 13.72 3.97 -16.75
N ALA A 2 13.03 3.13 -15.98
CA ALA A 2 12.32 3.61 -14.79
C ALA A 2 13.34 3.91 -13.68
N THR A 3 13.19 5.06 -13.03
CA THR A 3 13.99 5.46 -11.86
C THR A 3 13.06 5.66 -10.66
N ILE A 4 13.60 5.52 -9.46
CA ILE A 4 12.82 5.60 -8.21
C ILE A 4 12.10 6.95 -8.03
N GLN A 5 12.64 8.02 -8.60
CA GLN A 5 12.04 9.36 -8.60
C GLN A 5 10.68 9.40 -9.30
N HIS A 6 10.41 8.50 -10.24
CA HIS A 6 9.10 8.41 -10.89
C HIS A 6 7.99 7.92 -9.94
N LEU A 7 8.34 7.41 -8.75
CA LEU A 7 7.38 6.96 -7.75
C LEU A 7 6.98 8.07 -6.79
N GLU A 8 7.67 9.23 -6.77
CA GLU A 8 7.29 10.33 -5.88
C GLU A 8 5.91 10.88 -6.20
N GLY A 9 5.14 11.15 -5.14
CA GLY A 9 3.80 11.70 -5.24
C GLY A 9 2.80 10.98 -4.35
N ARG A 10 1.53 11.33 -4.54
CA ARG A 10 0.39 10.74 -3.82
C ARG A 10 -0.34 9.76 -4.72
N TRP A 11 -0.45 8.53 -4.24
CA TRP A 11 -1.07 7.41 -4.93
C TRP A 11 -2.37 7.04 -4.23
N HIS A 12 -3.41 6.78 -5.01
CA HIS A 12 -4.66 6.24 -4.52
C HIS A 12 -4.80 4.79 -4.94
N LEU A 13 -5.25 3.94 -4.01
CA LEU A 13 -5.60 2.57 -4.36
C LEU A 13 -6.80 2.55 -5.30
N VAL A 14 -6.61 1.98 -6.50
CA VAL A 14 -7.65 1.86 -7.53
C VAL A 14 -8.23 0.44 -7.57
N ASP A 15 -7.38 -0.57 -7.42
CA ASP A 15 -7.76 -1.98 -7.42
C ASP A 15 -6.79 -2.79 -6.55
N TYR A 16 -7.25 -3.93 -6.01
CA TYR A 16 -6.42 -4.89 -5.31
C TYR A 16 -6.95 -6.32 -5.51
N LYS A 17 -6.04 -7.29 -5.53
CA LYS A 17 -6.38 -8.72 -5.62
C LYS A 17 -5.59 -9.50 -4.58
N GLY A 18 -6.25 -10.43 -3.89
CA GLY A 18 -5.61 -11.34 -2.93
C GLY A 18 -5.29 -10.75 -1.55
N PHE A 19 -5.73 -9.53 -1.23
CA PHE A 19 -5.43 -8.87 0.06
C PHE A 19 -5.94 -9.66 1.29
N ASP A 20 -7.14 -10.26 1.21
CA ASP A 20 -7.68 -11.08 2.32
C ASP A 20 -6.89 -12.38 2.52
N GLY A 21 -6.43 -13.02 1.43
CA GLY A 21 -5.57 -14.20 1.50
C GLY A 21 -4.23 -13.88 2.16
N TYR A 22 -3.59 -12.79 1.74
CA TYR A 22 -2.35 -12.29 2.31
C TYR A 22 -2.48 -11.97 3.82
N THR A 23 -3.51 -11.22 4.21
CA THR A 23 -3.71 -10.84 5.62
C THR A 23 -4.12 -12.03 6.48
N ASN A 24 -4.77 -13.04 5.90
CA ASN A 24 -5.07 -14.30 6.59
C ASN A 24 -3.78 -15.10 6.90
N GLU A 25 -2.82 -15.13 5.96
CA GLU A 25 -1.50 -15.73 6.19
C GLU A 25 -0.69 -14.99 7.25
N LEU A 26 -0.81 -13.66 7.30
CA LEU A 26 -0.23 -12.82 8.37
C LEU A 26 -0.90 -13.02 9.74
N ARG A 27 -1.92 -13.87 9.84
CA ARG A 27 -2.72 -14.12 11.05
C ARG A 27 -3.37 -12.85 11.61
N GLU A 28 -3.69 -11.90 10.74
CA GLU A 28 -4.43 -10.72 11.17
C GLU A 28 -5.85 -11.09 11.59
N GLY A 29 -6.29 -10.51 12.71
CA GLY A 29 -7.65 -10.68 13.22
C GLY A 29 -8.69 -10.24 12.19
N LEU A 30 -9.83 -10.94 12.14
CA LEU A 30 -10.91 -10.71 11.16
C LEU A 30 -11.34 -9.23 11.05
N THR A 31 -11.34 -8.51 12.17
CA THR A 31 -11.69 -7.09 12.23
C THR A 31 -10.70 -6.21 11.47
N MET A 32 -9.39 -6.47 11.60
CA MET A 32 -8.34 -5.74 10.89
C MET A 32 -8.39 -6.03 9.39
N ARG A 33 -8.62 -7.29 9.01
CA ARG A 33 -8.75 -7.69 7.60
C ARG A 33 -9.91 -7.00 6.90
N LYS A 34 -11.07 -6.95 7.56
CA LYS A 34 -12.24 -6.22 7.05
C LYS A 34 -11.95 -4.72 6.90
N MET A 35 -11.28 -4.10 7.88
CA MET A 35 -10.89 -2.70 7.77
C MET A 35 -9.93 -2.45 6.61
N GLY A 36 -8.89 -3.29 6.45
CA GLY A 36 -7.94 -3.17 5.35
C GLY A 36 -8.58 -3.38 3.98
N ALA A 37 -9.53 -4.32 3.86
CA ALA A 37 -10.26 -4.55 2.61
C ALA A 37 -11.19 -3.38 2.22
N MET A 38 -11.74 -2.66 3.19
CA MET A 38 -12.61 -1.51 2.93
C MET A 38 -11.84 -0.18 2.79
N ALA A 39 -10.59 -0.14 3.25
CA ALA A 39 -9.78 1.06 3.22
C ALA A 39 -9.38 1.42 1.78
N LYS A 40 -9.84 2.59 1.31
CA LYS A 40 -9.27 3.24 0.13
C LYS A 40 -8.06 4.05 0.56
N SER A 41 -6.98 3.33 0.86
CA SER A 41 -5.75 3.93 1.36
C SER A 41 -5.08 4.81 0.31
N GLU A 42 -4.46 5.87 0.81
CA GLU A 42 -3.56 6.72 0.05
C GLU A 42 -2.13 6.39 0.45
N CYS A 43 -1.22 6.33 -0.52
CA CYS A 43 0.20 6.13 -0.31
C CYS A 43 0.93 7.38 -0.79
N ILE A 44 1.59 8.08 0.13
CA ILE A 44 2.43 9.23 -0.20
C ILE A 44 3.86 8.72 -0.22
N ILE A 45 4.52 8.83 -1.37
CA ILE A 45 5.92 8.47 -1.54
C ILE A 45 6.71 9.78 -1.67
N THR A 46 7.61 9.99 -0.72
CA THR A 46 8.53 11.12 -0.68
C THR A 46 9.96 10.61 -0.70
N LEU A 47 10.82 11.20 -1.53
CA LEU A 47 12.24 10.89 -1.57
C LEU A 47 13.06 12.13 -1.23
N GLU A 48 14.03 11.97 -0.34
CA GLU A 48 15.16 12.90 -0.27
C GLU A 48 16.45 12.12 -0.49
N ASN A 49 17.33 12.64 -1.35
CA ASN A 49 18.64 12.03 -1.61
C ASN A 49 18.58 10.52 -1.92
N GLN A 50 17.58 10.09 -2.70
CA GLN A 50 17.30 8.68 -3.05
C GLN A 50 16.92 7.77 -1.86
N LYS A 51 16.46 8.34 -0.75
CA LYS A 51 15.94 7.62 0.41
C LYS A 51 14.47 7.92 0.61
N PHE A 52 13.69 6.88 0.91
CA PHE A 52 12.31 7.01 1.36
C PHE A 52 12.28 7.62 2.76
N ILE A 53 11.37 8.58 2.96
CA ILE A 53 11.12 9.25 4.24
C ILE A 53 9.69 8.98 4.66
#